data_AF-A0A809XPF2-F1
#
_entry.id   AF-A0A809XPF2-F1
#
_cell.length_a   1.000
_cell.length_b   1.000
_cell.length_c   1.000
_cell.angle_alpha   90.00
_cell.angle_beta   90.00
_cell.angle_gamma   90.00
#
_symmetry.space_group_name_H-M   'P 1'
#
loop_
_entity.id
_entity.type
_entity.pdbx_description
1 polymer ?
#
loop_
_entity_poly.entity_id
_entity_poly.type
_entity_poly.pdbx_seq_one_letter_code
_entity_poly.pdbx_strand_id
1 'polypeptide(L)'
;MTDKRHFQSPELGAINVAPRKVRPMHADEHWGSQPWYEAPREDPEVPEVYTYTDAMSYDPGGEVAFHSSATAKTWRLQVYRDGLEPEMVHEVDALDGVFAPTPPDA
;
A
#
# COMPACT_ATOMS: atom_id res chain seq x y z
N MET A 1 1.85 -29.18 -15.84
CA MET A 1 2.02 -28.71 -14.45
C MET A 1 2.90 -27.48 -14.53
N THR A 2 2.30 -26.30 -14.36
CA THR A 2 3.00 -25.01 -14.46
C THR A 2 3.97 -24.90 -13.29
N ASP A 3 5.23 -24.59 -13.57
CA ASP A 3 6.26 -24.29 -12.57
C ASP A 3 5.78 -23.08 -11.73
N LYS A 4 5.25 -23.35 -10.54
CA LYS A 4 4.76 -22.30 -9.65
C LYS A 4 5.96 -21.63 -9.00
N ARG A 5 6.11 -20.31 -9.19
CA ARG A 5 7.16 -19.53 -8.51
C ARG A 5 7.05 -19.73 -7.00
N HIS A 6 8.20 -19.89 -6.34
CA HIS A 6 8.28 -19.98 -4.89
C HIS A 6 7.73 -18.70 -4.25
N PHE A 7 6.69 -18.81 -3.41
CA PHE A 7 6.12 -17.67 -2.70
C PHE A 7 7.15 -17.06 -1.75
N GLN A 8 7.28 -15.74 -1.80
CA GLN A 8 8.04 -14.95 -0.83
C GLN A 8 7.05 -13.98 -0.19
N SER A 9 6.85 -14.10 1.12
CA SER A 9 5.95 -13.21 1.86
C SER A 9 6.50 -11.78 1.86
N PRO A 10 5.78 -10.80 1.30
CA PRO A 10 6.24 -9.42 1.26
C PRO A 10 6.12 -8.71 2.61
N GLU A 11 5.20 -9.16 3.48
CA GLU A 11 4.95 -8.58 4.81
C GLU A 11 5.98 -8.95 5.89
N LEU A 12 6.83 -9.97 5.68
CA LEU A 12 7.80 -10.44 6.68
C LEU A 12 9.14 -9.67 6.64
N GLY A 13 9.05 -8.34 6.53
CA GLY A 13 10.16 -7.43 6.86
C GLY A 13 10.36 -7.31 8.38
N ALA A 14 11.31 -6.47 8.81
CA ALA A 14 11.45 -6.16 10.22
C ALA A 14 10.17 -5.47 10.74
N ILE A 15 9.39 -6.18 11.55
CA ILE A 15 8.26 -5.60 12.28
C ILE A 15 8.77 -4.72 13.43
N ASN A 16 8.06 -3.63 13.75
CA ASN A 16 8.42 -2.70 14.83
C ASN A 16 9.79 -1.99 14.67
N VAL A 17 10.13 -1.55 13.46
CA VAL A 17 11.35 -0.74 13.19
C VAL A 17 11.39 0.60 13.91
N ALA A 18 10.29 1.02 14.55
CA ALA A 18 10.23 2.20 15.38
C ALA A 18 9.42 1.94 16.67
N PRO A 19 9.72 2.64 17.78
CA PRO A 19 8.93 2.57 18.99
C PRO A 19 7.45 2.91 18.73
N ARG A 20 6.54 2.11 19.30
CA ARG A 20 5.11 2.35 19.22
C ARG A 20 4.78 3.72 19.82
N LYS A 21 4.27 4.64 19.00
CA LYS A 21 3.74 5.91 19.48
C LYS A 21 2.46 5.62 20.28
N VAL A 22 2.50 5.85 21.58
CA VAL A 22 1.30 5.81 22.44
C VAL A 22 0.67 7.20 22.36
N ARG A 23 -0.60 7.27 21.94
CA ARG A 23 -1.37 8.52 22.02
C ARG A 23 -2.28 8.48 23.25
N PRO A 24 -2.39 9.58 24.02
CA PRO A 24 -3.42 9.69 25.05
C PRO A 24 -4.81 9.50 24.42
N MET A 25 -5.72 8.84 25.13
CA MET A 25 -7.15 8.78 24.78
C MET A 25 -7.94 9.39 25.94
N HIS A 26 -7.62 10.64 26.28
CA HIS A 26 -8.23 11.36 27.39
C HIS A 26 -9.65 11.83 26.99
N ALA A 27 -10.56 12.00 27.95
CA ALA A 27 -11.99 12.25 27.67
C ALA A 27 -12.29 13.60 26.97
N ASP A 28 -11.33 14.52 26.99
CA ASP A 28 -11.33 15.81 26.31
C ASP A 28 -10.76 15.76 24.87
N GLU A 29 -10.23 14.61 24.44
CA GLU A 29 -9.91 14.35 23.05
C GLU A 29 -11.15 13.82 22.30
N HIS A 30 -11.48 14.45 21.17
CA HIS A 30 -12.65 14.11 20.36
C HIS A 30 -12.24 13.47 19.04
N TRP A 31 -13.17 12.84 18.31
CA TRP A 31 -12.90 12.17 17.03
C TRP A 31 -12.04 12.99 16.04
N GLY A 32 -12.23 14.32 16.00
CA GLY A 32 -11.42 15.23 15.15
C GLY A 32 -10.05 15.66 15.67
N SER A 33 -9.62 15.29 16.89
CA SER A 33 -8.30 15.65 17.43
C SER A 33 -7.22 14.65 17.00
N GLN A 34 -7.64 13.51 16.43
CA GLN A 34 -6.76 12.51 15.86
C GLN A 34 -7.20 12.26 14.41
N PRO A 35 -6.64 12.97 13.42
CA PRO A 35 -6.90 12.62 12.03
C PRO A 35 -6.37 11.21 11.79
N TRP A 36 -7.29 10.25 11.67
CA TRP A 36 -7.02 8.85 11.31
C TRP A 36 -6.73 8.68 9.82
N TYR A 37 -6.89 9.75 9.06
CA TYR A 37 -6.64 9.78 7.63
C TYR A 37 -5.15 9.99 7.38
N GLU A 38 -4.58 9.09 6.62
CA GLU A 38 -3.23 9.24 6.09
C GLU A 38 -3.25 10.26 4.95
N ALA A 39 -2.27 11.14 4.92
CA ALA A 39 -2.01 12.05 3.81
C ALA A 39 -0.57 11.83 3.34
N PRO A 40 -0.29 11.89 2.02
CA PRO A 40 1.07 11.76 1.52
C PRO A 40 1.94 12.86 2.13
N ARG A 41 3.17 12.52 2.47
CA ARG A 41 4.11 13.50 3.03
C ARG A 41 4.58 14.51 1.98
N GLU A 42 4.46 14.14 0.70
CA GLU A 42 4.92 14.90 -0.47
C GLU A 42 6.44 15.19 -0.46
N ASP A 43 7.20 14.47 0.38
CA ASP A 43 8.64 14.60 0.54
C ASP A 43 9.35 13.64 -0.44
N PRO A 44 10.00 14.14 -1.51
CA PRO A 44 10.61 13.27 -2.53
C PRO A 44 11.79 12.44 -2.00
N GLU A 45 12.33 12.77 -0.82
CA GLU A 45 13.40 12.01 -0.17
C GLU A 45 12.85 10.82 0.65
N VAL A 46 11.54 10.77 0.89
CA VAL A 46 10.88 9.66 1.60
C VAL A 46 10.10 8.83 0.59
N PRO A 47 10.48 7.56 0.35
CA PRO A 47 9.78 6.72 -0.62
C PRO A 47 8.42 6.29 -0.04
N GLU A 48 7.35 6.80 -0.66
CA GLU A 48 5.96 6.46 -0.37
C GLU A 48 5.29 5.99 -1.66
N VAL A 49 4.33 5.07 -1.52
CA VAL A 49 3.47 4.60 -2.60
C VAL A 49 2.04 4.52 -2.07
N TYR A 50 1.15 5.31 -2.65
CA TYR A 50 -0.28 5.27 -2.41
C TYR A 50 -0.94 4.65 -3.63
N THR A 51 -1.67 3.54 -3.43
CA THR A 51 -2.29 2.78 -4.51
C THR A 51 -3.72 2.41 -4.12
N TYR A 52 -4.63 2.52 -5.09
CA TYR A 52 -5.99 2.01 -4.98
C TYR A 52 -6.44 1.42 -6.30
N THR A 53 -7.58 0.73 -6.26
CA THR A 53 -8.21 0.14 -7.44
C THR A 53 -9.48 0.90 -7.81
N ASP A 54 -9.84 0.86 -9.09
CA ASP A 54 -11.01 1.59 -9.61
C ASP A 54 -12.37 1.04 -9.14
N ALA A 55 -12.39 -0.18 -8.58
CA ALA A 55 -13.56 -0.79 -7.98
C ALA A 55 -13.21 -1.56 -6.70
N MET A 56 -14.24 -1.78 -5.88
CA MET A 56 -14.13 -2.59 -4.64
C MET A 56 -14.07 -4.10 -4.91
N SER A 57 -14.59 -4.56 -6.05
CA SER A 57 -14.68 -5.98 -6.40
C SER A 57 -14.80 -6.17 -7.90
N TYR A 58 -14.31 -7.29 -8.40
CA TYR A 58 -14.26 -7.62 -9.83
C TYR A 58 -14.86 -9.00 -10.08
N ASP A 59 -15.56 -9.16 -11.20
CA ASP A 59 -15.98 -10.46 -11.69
C ASP A 59 -14.76 -11.25 -12.20
N PRO A 60 -14.82 -12.60 -12.21
CA PRO A 60 -13.77 -13.41 -12.82
C PRO A 60 -13.51 -13.03 -14.27
N GLY A 61 -12.24 -12.76 -14.60
CA GLY A 61 -11.82 -12.30 -15.92
C GLY A 61 -11.92 -10.78 -16.13
N GLY A 62 -12.43 -10.04 -15.15
CA GLY A 62 -12.36 -8.58 -15.14
C GLY A 62 -10.94 -8.06 -15.02
N GLU A 63 -10.69 -6.88 -15.59
CA GLU A 63 -9.44 -6.16 -15.42
C GLU A 63 -9.44 -5.37 -14.11
N VAL A 64 -8.35 -5.46 -13.35
CA VAL A 64 -8.13 -4.67 -12.13
C VAL A 64 -7.18 -3.53 -12.47
N ALA A 65 -7.69 -2.29 -12.50
CA ALA A 65 -6.86 -1.13 -12.75
C ALA A 65 -6.31 -0.57 -11.44
N PHE A 66 -4.98 -0.44 -11.35
CA PHE A 66 -4.31 0.17 -10.21
C PHE A 66 -3.98 1.63 -10.51
N HIS A 67 -4.45 2.53 -9.66
CA HIS A 67 -4.10 3.95 -9.67
C HIS A 67 -3.13 4.22 -8.54
N SER A 68 -1.97 4.80 -8.86
CA SER A 68 -0.92 5.02 -7.88
C SER A 68 -0.33 6.43 -7.96
N SER A 69 0.05 6.97 -6.80
CA SER A 69 0.90 8.15 -6.66
C SER A 69 2.08 7.75 -5.78
N ALA A 70 3.30 8.04 -6.23
CA ALA A 70 4.50 7.60 -5.53
C ALA A 70 5.63 8.64 -5.59
N THR A 71 6.27 8.89 -4.45
CA THR A 71 7.56 9.59 -4.36
C THR A 71 8.74 8.62 -4.55
N ALA A 72 8.53 7.32 -4.33
CA ALA A 72 9.52 6.29 -4.63
C ALA A 72 9.80 6.26 -6.14
N LYS A 73 11.07 6.42 -6.56
CA LYS A 73 11.45 6.45 -8.00
C LYS A 73 11.00 5.22 -8.78
N THR A 74 11.07 4.05 -8.13
CA THR A 74 10.65 2.77 -8.68
C THR A 74 10.05 1.93 -7.57
N TRP A 75 9.03 1.15 -7.87
CA TRP A 75 8.36 0.29 -6.89
C TRP A 75 7.93 -1.05 -7.51
N ARG A 76 7.66 -2.04 -6.65
CA ARG A 76 7.26 -3.39 -7.04
C ARG A 76 5.80 -3.62 -6.69
N LEU A 77 5.03 -4.24 -7.59
CA LEU A 77 3.67 -4.72 -7.33
C LEU A 77 3.66 -6.24 -7.27
N GLN A 78 3.11 -6.79 -6.20
CA GLN A 78 2.90 -8.22 -6.01
C GLN A 78 1.45 -8.47 -5.62
N VAL A 79 0.78 -9.39 -6.32
CA VAL A 79 -0.56 -9.87 -5.98
C VAL A 79 -0.46 -11.35 -5.65
N TYR A 80 -0.92 -11.72 -4.46
CA TYR A 80 -0.90 -13.10 -3.99
C TYR A 80 -2.23 -13.46 -3.33
N ARG A 81 -2.51 -14.77 -3.30
CA ARG A 81 -3.66 -15.34 -2.58
C ARG A 81 -3.18 -15.85 -1.23
N ASP A 82 -3.65 -15.25 -0.14
CA ASP A 82 -3.31 -15.60 1.25
C ASP A 82 -4.06 -16.84 1.77
N GLY A 83 -4.13 -17.91 0.96
CA GLY A 83 -4.77 -19.17 1.36
C GLY A 83 -3.89 -20.00 2.30
N LEU A 84 -4.35 -21.21 2.66
CA LEU A 84 -3.56 -22.20 3.42
C LEU A 84 -2.16 -22.42 2.82
N GLU A 85 -2.09 -22.41 1.48
CA GLU A 85 -0.85 -22.38 0.72
C GLU A 85 -0.83 -21.06 -0.07
N PRO A 86 -0.09 -20.03 0.40
CA PRO A 86 -0.03 -18.77 -0.30
C PRO A 86 0.57 -18.92 -1.71
N GLU A 87 -0.03 -18.22 -2.68
CA GLU A 87 0.39 -18.30 -4.08
C GLU A 87 0.57 -16.92 -4.68
N MET A 88 1.77 -16.64 -5.22
CA MET A 88 2.04 -15.44 -6.01
C MET A 88 1.38 -15.59 -7.38
N VAL A 89 0.41 -14.73 -7.70
CA VAL A 89 -0.37 -14.81 -8.95
C VAL A 89 0.00 -13.73 -9.96
N HIS A 90 0.56 -12.61 -9.51
CA HIS A 90 1.05 -11.54 -10.38
C HIS A 90 2.21 -10.80 -9.74
N GLU A 91 3.18 -10.40 -10.54
CA GLU A 91 4.36 -9.69 -10.06
C GLU A 91 4.92 -8.78 -11.16
N VAL A 92 5.17 -7.53 -10.81
CA VAL A 92 5.87 -6.55 -11.64
C VAL A 92 7.00 -5.95 -10.80
N ASP A 93 8.24 -6.19 -11.21
CA ASP A 93 9.43 -5.85 -10.42
C ASP A 93 9.76 -4.37 -10.33
N ALA A 94 9.49 -3.62 -11.41
CA ALA A 94 9.89 -2.23 -11.54
C ALA A 94 8.83 -1.43 -12.29
N LEU A 95 7.96 -0.79 -11.53
CA LEU A 95 7.04 0.25 -11.98
C LEU A 95 7.67 1.62 -11.70
N ASP A 96 7.57 2.53 -12.65
CA ASP A 96 8.00 3.91 -12.46
C ASP A 96 7.11 4.59 -11.41
N GLY A 97 7.74 5.31 -10.49
CA GLY A 97 7.02 6.16 -9.56
C GLY A 97 6.68 7.50 -10.18
N VAL A 98 5.40 7.85 -10.12
CA VAL A 98 4.90 9.16 -10.55
C VAL A 98 4.15 9.77 -9.38
N PHE A 99 4.61 10.94 -8.92
CA PHE A 99 3.93 11.66 -7.86
C PHE A 99 2.85 12.56 -8.45
N ALA A 100 1.63 12.42 -7.92
CA ALA A 100 0.51 13.32 -8.14
C ALA A 100 0.22 14.07 -6.82
N PRO A 101 0.34 15.42 -6.80
CA PRO A 101 0.11 16.20 -5.59
C PRO A 101 -1.35 16.16 -5.17
N THR A 102 -1.59 16.15 -3.86
CA THR A 102 -2.96 16.19 -3.32
C THR A 102 -3.54 17.59 -3.51
N PRO A 103 -4.78 17.74 -4.02
CA PRO A 103 -5.41 19.04 -4.09
C PRO A 103 -5.53 19.68 -2.70
N PRO A 104 -5.31 21.01 -2.55
CA PRO A 104 -5.41 21.69 -1.26
C PRO A 104 -6.79 21.63 -0.59
N ASP A 105 -7.83 21.29 -1.35
CA ASP A 105 -9.24 21.23 -0.96
C ASP A 105 -9.81 19.80 -0.89
N ALA A 106 -8.95 18.79 -0.96
CA ALA A 106 -9.32 17.37 -0.81
C ALA A 106 -9.78 17.01 0.61
#